data_AF-A0AAP4DSW1-F1
#
_entry.id   AF-A0AAP4DSW1-F1
#
_cell.length_a   1.000
_cell.length_b   1.000
_cell.length_c   1.000
_cell.angle_alpha   90.00
_cell.angle_beta   90.00
_cell.angle_gamma   90.00
#
_symmetry.space_group_name_H-M   'P 1'
#
loop_
_entity.id
_entity.type
_entity.pdbx_description
1 polymer ?
#
loop_
_entity_poly.entity_id
_entity_poly.type
_entity_poly.pdbx_seq_one_letter_code
_entity_poly.pdbx_strand_id
1 'polypeptide(L)'
;MKKSILLCIILAAVITIQTPIYGKTIYNLETDSFDNKQRLTKLNDWMKTDYIGNGVTKGRGIPGMWNYAFSKIPVEGKIYVSSKSGSKYIKTVSVNNKIDTAFYDDSESQMLILPPGSSRPDQVIEKSDEYALYTPGGEMTNKVTGINKDGSAELTLEATTGGVFLELTRLLDNNDLPENNSLDTNFTFKGVKSALDISLGLYLNHNTGGGSYSSMPKAYYYATTDTTVDMSNYIAPNKTSLYLKQDNVNILVGDVWDSSLYFKSATDKDGNSLSYNQLTNIKDQVDTSKPGTYQVFYQNGISSEEGSVERILNVNVLPKLTLIVPTSNDFGSYKLGSATPILPWNHNNSIWVENNSNDGWNLTASLSGVTDGLENYIMNSGRLLKDNNLIAHSVSTGKINISDDWSVNKGLYIDYSNAKELRKDKAVLSWSLTPSTKGISE
;
A
#
# COMPACT_ATOMS: atom_id res chain seq x y z
N MET A 1 1.04 51.99 -15.66
CA MET A 1 -0.17 51.98 -14.82
C MET A 1 -0.26 50.65 -14.10
N LYS A 2 -0.30 50.62 -12.76
CA LYS A 2 -0.63 49.40 -12.00
C LYS A 2 -2.16 49.23 -12.03
N LYS A 3 -2.65 48.06 -12.46
CA LYS A 3 -4.06 47.66 -12.23
C LYS A 3 -4.09 46.64 -11.10
N SER A 4 -4.44 47.07 -9.91
CA SER A 4 -4.84 46.16 -8.83
C SER A 4 -6.23 45.61 -9.17
N ILE A 5 -6.36 44.29 -9.27
CA ILE A 5 -7.66 43.64 -9.31
C ILE A 5 -8.10 43.44 -7.87
N LEU A 6 -9.19 44.09 -7.49
CA LEU A 6 -9.78 43.99 -6.16
C LEU A 6 -10.54 42.67 -6.06
N LEU A 7 -9.99 41.68 -5.35
CA LEU A 7 -10.66 40.41 -5.11
C LEU A 7 -11.66 40.56 -3.96
N CYS A 8 -12.94 40.77 -4.28
CA CYS A 8 -14.02 40.78 -3.28
C CYS A 8 -14.26 39.37 -2.73
N ILE A 9 -13.57 39.03 -1.65
CA ILE A 9 -13.93 37.86 -0.82
C ILE A 9 -15.16 38.26 0.00
N ILE A 10 -16.34 37.80 -0.43
CA ILE A 10 -17.56 37.85 0.40
C ILE A 10 -17.41 36.77 1.46
N LEU A 11 -16.88 37.15 2.62
CA LEU A 11 -16.83 36.29 3.79
C LEU A 11 -18.24 36.22 4.40
N ALA A 12 -19.06 35.28 3.89
CA ALA A 12 -20.34 34.95 4.48
C ALA A 12 -20.13 34.22 5.83
N ALA A 13 -19.82 35.00 6.87
CA ALA A 13 -19.79 34.50 8.23
C ALA A 13 -21.21 34.10 8.65
N VAL A 14 -21.52 32.81 8.51
CA VAL A 14 -22.68 32.21 9.15
C VAL A 14 -22.39 32.20 10.66
N ILE A 15 -22.73 33.31 11.32
CA ILE A 15 -22.71 33.38 12.78
C ILE A 15 -23.92 32.56 13.26
N THR A 16 -23.72 31.26 13.39
CA THR A 16 -24.58 30.43 14.25
C THR A 16 -24.40 30.94 15.67
N ILE A 17 -25.35 31.76 16.14
CA ILE A 17 -25.47 32.14 17.54
C ILE A 17 -25.93 30.90 18.31
N GLN A 18 -24.98 30.01 18.61
CA GLN A 18 -25.16 29.02 19.65
C GLN A 18 -25.16 29.77 20.98
N THR A 19 -26.34 29.93 21.57
CA THR A 19 -26.45 30.35 22.97
C THR A 19 -25.74 29.31 23.83
N PRO A 20 -24.75 29.69 24.66
CA PRO A 20 -24.08 28.74 25.53
C PRO A 20 -25.09 28.21 26.55
N ILE A 21 -25.44 26.93 26.44
CA ILE A 21 -26.27 26.25 27.43
C ILE A 21 -25.39 26.05 28.67
N TYR A 22 -25.62 26.86 29.70
CA TYR A 22 -24.94 26.77 31.00
C TYR A 22 -25.40 25.52 31.77
N GLY A 23 -24.96 24.34 31.33
CA GLY A 23 -25.12 23.10 32.06
C GLY A 23 -24.32 23.11 33.37
N LYS A 24 -24.95 22.74 34.48
CA LYS A 24 -24.24 22.53 35.74
C LYS A 24 -23.58 21.14 35.71
N THR A 25 -22.34 21.04 36.18
CA THR A 25 -21.83 19.73 36.61
C THR A 25 -22.75 19.19 37.72
N ILE A 26 -22.86 17.87 37.85
CA ILE A 26 -23.45 17.23 39.04
C ILE A 26 -22.60 17.47 40.32
N TYR A 27 -21.50 18.22 40.23
CA TYR A 27 -20.65 18.56 41.38
C TYR A 27 -20.78 20.03 41.83
N ASN A 28 -21.25 20.95 40.98
CA ASN A 28 -21.49 22.38 41.30
C ASN A 28 -22.83 22.58 42.03
N LEU A 29 -23.10 21.72 43.01
CA LEU A 29 -24.35 21.65 43.79
C LEU A 29 -24.26 22.44 45.11
N GLU A 30 -23.43 23.47 45.16
CA GLU A 30 -23.19 24.26 46.39
C GLU A 30 -24.45 25.00 46.90
N THR A 31 -25.46 25.15 46.03
CA THR A 31 -26.74 25.80 46.33
C THR A 31 -27.95 24.86 46.37
N ASP A 32 -27.76 23.55 46.15
CA ASP A 32 -28.86 22.56 46.13
C ASP A 32 -29.00 21.83 47.47
N SER A 33 -30.21 21.32 47.77
CA SER A 33 -30.49 20.62 49.04
C SER A 33 -29.65 19.35 49.19
N PHE A 34 -29.35 18.95 50.44
CA PHE A 34 -28.58 17.73 50.73
C PHE A 34 -29.19 16.46 50.11
N ASP A 35 -30.51 16.37 50.09
CA ASP A 35 -31.28 15.29 49.46
C ASP A 35 -31.17 15.33 47.93
N ASN A 36 -31.32 16.52 47.29
CA ASN A 36 -31.06 16.69 45.86
C ASN A 36 -29.60 16.30 45.51
N LYS A 37 -28.63 16.62 46.37
CA LYS A 37 -27.21 16.26 46.18
C LYS A 37 -26.99 14.74 46.20
N GLN A 38 -27.52 14.02 47.19
CA GLN A 38 -27.44 12.55 47.21
C GLN A 38 -28.09 11.91 45.98
N ARG A 39 -29.26 12.43 45.59
CA ARG A 39 -30.02 11.99 44.42
C ARG A 39 -29.25 12.15 43.11
N LEU A 40 -28.61 13.30 42.92
CA LEU A 40 -27.77 13.55 41.74
C LEU A 40 -26.48 12.72 41.78
N THR A 41 -25.87 12.47 42.95
CA THR A 41 -24.73 11.55 43.07
C THR A 41 -25.10 10.14 42.58
N LYS A 42 -26.21 9.56 43.07
CA LYS A 42 -26.70 8.25 42.60
C LYS A 42 -26.94 8.21 41.08
N LEU A 43 -27.53 9.28 40.52
CA LEU A 43 -27.79 9.39 39.08
C LEU A 43 -26.51 9.53 38.26
N ASN A 44 -25.53 10.29 38.74
CA ASN A 44 -24.18 10.41 38.15
C ASN A 44 -23.44 9.08 38.14
N ASP A 45 -23.51 8.33 39.24
CA ASP A 45 -22.83 7.05 39.37
C ASP A 45 -23.50 5.99 38.47
N TRP A 46 -24.83 6.03 38.34
CA TRP A 46 -25.58 5.24 37.35
C TRP A 46 -25.20 5.63 35.90
N MET A 47 -25.18 6.92 35.55
CA MET A 47 -24.81 7.36 34.19
C MET A 47 -23.36 7.01 33.82
N LYS A 48 -22.45 6.93 34.79
CA LYS A 48 -21.04 6.55 34.58
C LYS A 48 -20.83 5.04 34.45
N THR A 49 -21.78 4.22 34.89
CA THR A 49 -21.64 2.76 34.95
C THR A 49 -22.57 2.06 33.97
N ASP A 50 -22.21 0.83 33.60
CA ASP A 50 -23.08 -0.05 32.82
C ASP A 50 -23.97 -0.92 33.73
N TYR A 51 -24.38 -0.40 34.90
CA TYR A 51 -24.91 -1.24 35.98
C TYR A 51 -26.30 -1.82 35.63
N ILE A 52 -26.33 -3.14 35.45
CA ILE A 52 -27.53 -3.93 35.16
C ILE A 52 -28.18 -4.35 36.48
N GLY A 53 -29.30 -3.73 36.83
CA GLY A 53 -30.24 -4.32 37.80
C GLY A 53 -30.85 -5.60 37.21
N ASN A 54 -30.99 -6.66 38.03
CA ASN A 54 -31.41 -8.02 37.69
C ASN A 54 -32.18 -8.23 36.37
N GLY A 55 -31.42 -8.40 35.27
CA GLY A 55 -31.89 -9.09 34.07
C GLY A 55 -32.28 -8.25 32.85
N VAL A 56 -32.05 -8.86 31.69
CA VAL A 56 -32.67 -8.61 30.37
C VAL A 56 -32.28 -7.35 29.58
N THR A 57 -31.94 -6.19 30.17
CA THR A 57 -31.46 -5.04 29.36
C THR A 57 -30.00 -4.66 29.62
N LYS A 58 -29.21 -4.52 28.52
CA LYS A 58 -27.84 -3.99 28.55
C LYS A 58 -27.83 -2.61 29.20
N GLY A 59 -26.72 -2.24 29.83
CA GLY A 59 -26.66 -1.03 30.64
C GLY A 59 -26.95 0.25 29.84
N ARG A 60 -27.48 1.23 30.57
CA ARG A 60 -28.15 2.42 30.01
C ARG A 60 -27.45 3.73 30.38
N GLY A 61 -26.32 3.62 31.08
CA GLY A 61 -25.37 4.72 31.24
C GLY A 61 -24.57 4.95 29.95
N ILE A 62 -23.69 5.95 29.99
CA ILE A 62 -22.89 6.42 28.86
C ILE A 62 -22.15 5.25 28.14
N PRO A 63 -21.51 4.28 28.83
CA PRO A 63 -20.78 3.21 28.15
C PRO A 63 -21.69 2.26 27.36
N GLY A 64 -22.83 1.84 27.94
CA GLY A 64 -23.77 0.93 27.28
C GLY A 64 -24.49 1.56 26.09
N MET A 65 -24.84 2.84 26.19
CA MET A 65 -25.39 3.62 25.09
C MET A 65 -24.43 3.71 23.90
N TRP A 66 -23.16 4.02 24.16
CA TRP A 66 -22.12 4.07 23.14
C TRP A 66 -21.86 2.71 22.49
N ASN A 67 -21.79 1.65 23.30
CA ASN A 67 -21.67 0.29 22.78
C ASN A 67 -22.90 -0.12 21.96
N TYR A 68 -24.12 0.34 22.29
CA TYR A 68 -25.31 0.12 21.46
C TYR A 68 -25.21 0.85 20.11
N ALA A 69 -24.85 2.14 20.11
CA ALA A 69 -24.71 2.97 18.92
C ALA A 69 -23.78 2.33 17.86
N PHE A 70 -22.59 1.88 18.29
CA PHE A 70 -21.60 1.28 17.42
C PHE A 70 -21.72 -0.26 17.27
N SER A 71 -22.71 -0.90 17.91
CA SER A 71 -23.04 -2.32 17.67
C SER A 71 -23.74 -2.58 16.34
N LYS A 72 -24.22 -1.54 15.65
CA LYS A 72 -24.91 -1.65 14.36
C LYS A 72 -23.91 -1.62 13.20
N ILE A 73 -24.24 -2.31 12.11
CA ILE A 73 -23.45 -2.26 10.88
C ILE A 73 -23.83 -0.99 10.10
N PRO A 74 -22.87 -0.11 9.74
CA PRO A 74 -23.15 1.09 8.94
C PRO A 74 -23.51 0.73 7.50
N VAL A 75 -24.48 1.44 6.92
CA VAL A 75 -24.90 1.25 5.52
C VAL A 75 -23.83 1.73 4.53
N GLU A 76 -22.95 2.64 4.97
CA GLU A 76 -21.80 3.16 4.22
C GLU A 76 -20.59 2.20 4.24
N GLY A 77 -20.71 1.07 4.95
CA GLY A 77 -19.69 0.03 5.05
C GLY A 77 -18.44 0.44 5.85
N LYS A 78 -17.49 -0.50 5.99
CA LYS A 78 -16.28 -0.30 6.82
C LYS A 78 -15.24 0.64 6.21
N ILE A 79 -14.45 1.26 7.08
CA ILE A 79 -13.15 1.85 6.78
C ILE A 79 -12.12 0.71 6.78
N TYR A 80 -11.31 0.59 5.72
CA TYR A 80 -10.23 -0.40 5.63
C TYR A 80 -8.89 0.31 5.81
N VAL A 81 -8.18 -0.05 6.88
CA VAL A 81 -7.04 0.70 7.41
C VAL A 81 -5.73 -0.02 7.09
N SER A 82 -4.80 0.62 6.38
CA SER A 82 -3.47 0.02 6.14
C SER A 82 -2.60 0.02 7.41
N SER A 83 -1.53 -0.77 7.42
CA SER A 83 -0.58 -0.87 8.54
C SER A 83 0.38 0.32 8.68
N LYS A 84 0.46 1.20 7.67
CA LYS A 84 1.43 2.29 7.58
C LYS A 84 1.13 3.44 8.55
N SER A 85 2.14 3.92 9.27
CA SER A 85 2.03 5.05 10.19
C SER A 85 1.75 6.37 9.46
N GLY A 86 1.04 7.28 10.12
CA GLY A 86 0.60 8.56 9.56
C GLY A 86 -0.50 8.44 8.50
N SER A 87 -0.90 7.23 8.10
CA SER A 87 -2.07 7.02 7.25
C SER A 87 -3.34 7.47 7.98
N LYS A 88 -4.12 8.31 7.30
CA LYS A 88 -5.33 8.95 7.81
C LYS A 88 -6.53 8.58 6.94
N TYR A 89 -7.58 8.07 7.59
CA TYR A 89 -8.79 7.58 6.94
C TYR A 89 -10.01 8.35 7.43
N ILE A 90 -10.84 8.80 6.50
CA ILE A 90 -12.03 9.60 6.80
C ILE A 90 -13.27 8.91 6.22
N LYS A 91 -14.33 8.80 7.03
CA LYS A 91 -15.67 8.43 6.55
C LYS A 91 -16.76 9.04 7.42
N THR A 92 -17.77 9.66 6.81
CA THR A 92 -19.04 9.97 7.49
C THR A 92 -19.95 8.75 7.46
N VAL A 93 -20.53 8.37 8.61
CA VAL A 93 -21.43 7.22 8.75
C VAL A 93 -22.71 7.59 9.47
N SER A 94 -23.80 6.93 9.08
CA SER A 94 -25.08 7.01 9.79
C SER A 94 -25.05 6.14 11.03
N VAL A 95 -24.76 6.73 12.19
CA VAL A 95 -24.90 6.03 13.48
C VAL A 95 -26.37 6.08 13.89
N ASN A 96 -27.03 4.91 13.93
CA ASN A 96 -28.42 4.83 14.33
C ASN A 96 -28.57 4.96 15.86
N ASN A 97 -28.51 6.20 16.34
CA ASN A 97 -28.82 6.59 17.72
C ASN A 97 -30.33 6.64 18.00
N LYS A 98 -31.16 5.93 17.22
CA LYS A 98 -32.50 5.59 17.68
C LYS A 98 -32.37 4.57 18.81
N ILE A 99 -32.30 5.10 20.02
CA ILE A 99 -32.69 4.38 21.22
C ILE A 99 -34.15 4.00 20.98
N ASP A 100 -34.42 2.70 20.79
CA ASP A 100 -35.78 2.22 20.93
C ASP A 100 -36.23 2.65 22.33
N THR A 101 -37.35 3.39 22.40
CA THR A 101 -37.88 3.99 23.64
C THR A 101 -37.67 3.02 24.76
N ALA A 102 -36.90 3.42 25.78
CA ALA A 102 -36.12 2.47 26.59
C ALA A 102 -36.96 1.50 27.46
N PHE A 103 -38.27 1.54 27.29
CA PHE A 103 -39.30 0.85 28.03
C PHE A 103 -40.30 0.31 27.00
N TYR A 104 -40.37 -1.02 26.88
CA TYR A 104 -41.49 -1.69 26.24
C TYR A 104 -42.59 -1.87 27.31
N ASP A 105 -43.83 -2.04 26.86
CA ASP A 105 -45.00 -2.17 27.75
C ASP A 105 -45.14 -3.62 28.25
N ASP A 106 -44.15 -4.10 29.01
CA ASP A 106 -44.24 -5.34 29.78
C ASP A 106 -44.39 -5.03 31.27
N SER A 107 -45.48 -5.55 31.87
CA SER A 107 -46.10 -5.01 33.09
C SER A 107 -45.33 -5.15 34.41
N GLU A 108 -44.08 -5.60 34.38
CA GLU A 108 -43.16 -5.62 35.53
C GLU A 108 -41.83 -4.87 35.27
N SER A 109 -41.63 -4.31 34.06
CA SER A 109 -40.41 -3.58 33.67
C SER A 109 -40.54 -2.05 33.85
N GLN A 110 -40.84 -1.60 35.07
CA GLN A 110 -41.13 -0.18 35.35
C GLN A 110 -39.91 0.76 35.33
N MET A 111 -39.72 1.38 34.17
CA MET A 111 -39.60 2.83 34.02
C MET A 111 -40.44 3.17 32.76
N LEU A 112 -40.91 4.40 32.57
CA LEU A 112 -41.90 4.69 31.51
C LEU A 112 -41.52 5.89 30.65
N ILE A 113 -41.45 5.67 29.34
CA ILE A 113 -41.70 6.65 28.28
C ILE A 113 -42.82 6.04 27.44
N LEU A 114 -44.07 6.49 27.62
CA LEU A 114 -45.24 5.97 26.88
C LEU A 114 -45.96 7.09 26.13
N PRO A 115 -46.47 6.79 24.92
CA PRO A 115 -47.93 6.68 24.75
C PRO A 115 -48.32 5.50 23.82
N PRO A 116 -49.55 4.95 23.89
CA PRO A 116 -50.78 5.66 23.52
C PRO A 116 -51.93 5.56 24.53
N GLY A 117 -52.53 6.70 24.88
CA GLY A 117 -53.76 6.77 25.69
C GLY A 117 -53.75 7.80 26.83
N SER A 118 -52.58 8.26 27.26
CA SER A 118 -52.46 9.27 28.33
C SER A 118 -52.58 10.71 27.79
N SER A 119 -53.47 11.50 28.38
CA SER A 119 -53.81 12.86 27.93
C SER A 119 -52.82 13.91 28.45
N ARG A 120 -51.65 13.94 27.80
CA ARG A 120 -50.65 15.01 27.60
C ARG A 120 -51.01 16.40 28.18
N PRO A 121 -50.07 17.08 28.86
CA PRO A 121 -48.70 17.30 28.36
C PRO A 121 -47.59 16.89 29.35
N ASP A 122 -46.29 16.92 29.03
CA ASP A 122 -45.42 16.68 27.84
C ASP A 122 -43.96 17.03 28.33
N GLN A 123 -42.84 17.03 27.60
CA GLN A 123 -42.49 16.87 26.18
C GLN A 123 -41.11 16.13 26.10
N VAL A 124 -41.08 14.88 26.55
CA VAL A 124 -39.88 14.02 26.76
C VAL A 124 -38.85 14.09 25.61
N ILE A 125 -37.55 14.28 25.93
CA ILE A 125 -36.34 14.11 25.07
C ILE A 125 -36.71 13.65 23.66
N GLU A 126 -37.00 14.60 22.76
CA GLU A 126 -37.72 14.33 21.52
C GLU A 126 -36.78 13.96 20.36
N LYS A 127 -35.45 14.14 20.52
CA LYS A 127 -34.50 14.04 19.41
C LYS A 127 -33.17 13.39 19.79
N SER A 128 -32.54 12.76 18.79
CA SER A 128 -31.28 12.01 18.92
C SER A 128 -30.03 12.88 19.07
N ASP A 129 -30.16 14.19 18.92
CA ASP A 129 -29.11 15.20 19.17
C ASP A 129 -28.92 15.48 20.67
N GLU A 130 -29.89 15.14 21.52
CA GLU A 130 -29.81 15.31 22.99
C GLU A 130 -28.81 14.34 23.67
N TYR A 131 -28.34 13.32 22.95
CA TYR A 131 -27.27 12.40 23.38
C TYR A 131 -25.90 12.72 22.77
N ALA A 132 -25.71 13.96 22.32
CA ALA A 132 -24.44 14.40 21.75
C ALA A 132 -23.25 14.21 22.72
N LEU A 133 -22.08 14.06 22.12
CA LEU A 133 -20.81 14.08 22.82
C LEU A 133 -20.61 15.47 23.44
N TYR A 134 -20.58 15.59 24.77
CA TYR A 134 -20.29 16.88 25.45
C TYR A 134 -18.98 16.79 26.27
N THR A 135 -18.17 17.87 26.40
CA THR A 135 -16.96 17.95 27.30
C THR A 135 -16.68 19.37 27.89
N PRO A 136 -16.04 19.52 29.09
CA PRO A 136 -15.91 20.74 29.87
C PRO A 136 -15.63 22.10 29.24
N GLY A 137 -16.37 23.15 29.62
CA GLY A 137 -15.79 24.49 29.78
C GLY A 137 -16.00 25.45 28.62
N GLY A 138 -17.21 25.98 28.50
CA GLY A 138 -17.49 27.22 27.75
C GLY A 138 -17.70 27.06 26.24
N GLU A 139 -17.04 26.10 25.59
CA GLU A 139 -17.16 25.87 24.14
C GLU A 139 -17.67 24.46 23.86
N MET A 140 -18.80 24.36 23.14
CA MET A 140 -19.40 23.08 22.78
C MET A 140 -18.59 22.41 21.66
N THR A 141 -18.06 21.23 21.95
CA THR A 141 -17.41 20.38 20.95
C THR A 141 -18.26 19.14 20.68
N ASN A 142 -18.69 19.01 19.42
CA ASN A 142 -19.28 17.81 18.83
C ASN A 142 -18.26 16.66 18.61
N LYS A 143 -17.00 16.89 18.99
CA LYS A 143 -15.82 16.09 18.67
C LYS A 143 -15.19 15.47 19.91
N VAL A 144 -14.83 14.19 19.81
CA VAL A 144 -13.98 13.49 20.78
C VAL A 144 -12.89 12.70 20.05
N THR A 145 -11.82 12.38 20.77
CA THR A 145 -10.75 11.52 20.29
C THR A 145 -10.50 10.39 21.29
N GLY A 146 -10.24 9.19 20.78
CA GLY A 146 -9.95 8.00 21.56
C GLY A 146 -8.81 7.21 20.93
N ILE A 147 -8.09 6.46 21.75
CA ILE A 147 -6.96 5.63 21.31
C ILE A 147 -7.38 4.17 21.48
N ASN A 148 -7.01 3.31 20.54
CA ASN A 148 -7.27 1.88 20.69
C ASN A 148 -6.40 1.23 21.78
N LYS A 149 -6.85 0.08 22.28
CA LYS A 149 -6.22 -0.60 23.43
C LYS A 149 -4.74 -0.96 23.23
N ASP A 150 -4.30 -1.21 21.99
CA ASP A 150 -2.89 -1.48 21.66
C ASP A 150 -2.05 -0.22 21.38
N GLY A 151 -2.66 0.98 21.38
CA GLY A 151 -1.98 2.25 21.13
C GLY A 151 -1.57 2.51 19.68
N SER A 152 -1.91 1.64 18.74
CA SER A 152 -1.47 1.74 17.34
C SER A 152 -2.35 2.60 16.43
N ALA A 153 -3.53 3.02 16.90
CA ALA A 153 -4.43 3.91 16.18
C ALA A 153 -5.16 4.90 17.11
N GLU A 154 -5.32 6.12 16.60
CA GLU A 154 -6.21 7.15 17.13
C GLU A 154 -7.48 7.21 16.28
N LEU A 155 -8.64 7.36 16.92
CA LEU A 155 -9.93 7.58 16.27
C LEU A 155 -10.58 8.82 16.84
N THR A 156 -10.84 9.77 15.96
CA THR A 156 -11.61 10.98 16.23
C THR A 156 -13.03 10.79 15.69
N LEU A 157 -14.02 11.11 16.52
CA LEU A 157 -15.44 11.07 16.18
C LEU A 157 -16.00 12.49 16.29
N GLU A 158 -16.62 13.00 15.22
CA GLU A 158 -17.22 14.32 15.18
C GLU A 158 -18.69 14.25 14.70
N ALA A 159 -19.64 14.58 15.56
CA ALA A 159 -21.06 14.54 15.24
C ALA A 159 -21.49 15.77 14.41
N THR A 160 -22.13 15.55 13.26
CA THR A 160 -22.59 16.61 12.37
C THR A 160 -24.09 16.47 12.11
N THR A 161 -24.70 17.49 11.49
CA THR A 161 -26.10 17.41 11.02
C THR A 161 -26.34 16.34 9.95
N GLY A 162 -25.28 15.79 9.35
CA GLY A 162 -25.33 14.73 8.34
C GLY A 162 -24.89 13.34 8.83
N GLY A 163 -24.67 13.14 10.13
CA GLY A 163 -24.16 11.88 10.71
C GLY A 163 -22.86 12.06 11.48
N VAL A 164 -22.19 10.96 11.82
CA VAL A 164 -20.93 10.99 12.59
C VAL A 164 -19.74 10.84 11.64
N PHE A 165 -18.82 11.79 11.68
CA PHE A 165 -17.56 11.77 10.96
C PHE A 165 -16.52 10.98 11.76
N LEU A 166 -16.00 9.91 11.17
CA LEU A 166 -14.92 9.09 11.70
C LEU A 166 -13.62 9.51 11.00
N GLU A 167 -12.63 9.91 11.79
CA GLU A 167 -11.27 10.19 11.36
C GLU A 167 -10.31 9.27 12.12
N LEU A 168 -9.76 8.25 11.46
CA LEU A 168 -8.78 7.33 12.04
C LEU A 168 -7.38 7.67 11.55
N THR A 169 -6.42 7.75 12.47
CA THR A 169 -4.99 7.96 12.19
C THR A 169 -4.18 6.79 12.73
N ARG A 170 -3.34 6.16 11.90
CA ARG A 170 -2.36 5.16 12.35
C ARG A 170 -1.18 5.84 13.05
N LEU A 171 -0.90 5.44 14.28
CA LEU A 171 0.16 6.03 15.11
C LEU A 171 1.49 5.26 15.04
N LEU A 172 1.44 3.96 14.78
CA LEU A 172 2.59 3.06 14.76
C LEU A 172 2.69 2.31 13.42
N ASP A 173 3.91 2.25 12.88
CA ASP A 173 4.26 1.35 11.78
C ASP A 173 4.29 -0.08 12.32
N ASN A 174 3.53 -0.98 11.70
CA ASN A 174 3.54 -2.39 12.07
C ASN A 174 4.46 -3.17 11.14
N ASN A 175 5.78 -3.01 11.32
CA ASN A 175 6.82 -3.52 10.41
C ASN A 175 7.21 -4.99 10.64
N ASP A 176 6.84 -5.60 11.77
CA ASP A 176 7.37 -6.91 12.22
C ASP A 176 6.31 -8.04 12.31
N LEU A 177 5.18 -7.89 11.64
CA LEU A 177 4.18 -8.96 11.47
C LEU A 177 3.78 -9.05 9.98
N PRO A 178 3.43 -10.25 9.45
CA PRO A 178 3.08 -10.39 8.04
C PRO A 178 1.96 -9.43 7.65
N GLU A 179 2.03 -8.85 6.46
CA GLU A 179 0.96 -8.04 5.89
C GLU A 179 -0.34 -8.87 6.00
N ASN A 180 -1.28 -8.40 6.85
CA ASN A 180 -2.48 -9.06 7.39
C ASN A 180 -2.35 -9.64 8.82
N ASN A 181 -2.96 -8.95 9.81
CA ASN A 181 -4.33 -9.33 10.21
C ASN A 181 -4.96 -8.53 11.37
N SER A 182 -4.21 -7.82 12.22
CA SER A 182 -4.76 -7.27 13.48
C SER A 182 -4.67 -5.74 13.59
N LEU A 183 -5.83 -5.12 13.81
CA LEU A 183 -6.02 -3.80 14.38
C LEU A 183 -6.91 -4.02 15.61
N ASP A 184 -6.49 -3.65 16.82
CA ASP A 184 -7.43 -3.66 17.95
C ASP A 184 -8.49 -2.57 17.71
N THR A 185 -9.75 -2.98 17.59
CA THR A 185 -10.89 -2.09 17.32
C THR A 185 -11.55 -1.55 18.59
N ASN A 186 -11.03 -1.85 19.78
CA ASN A 186 -11.52 -1.34 21.06
C ASN A 186 -10.91 0.05 21.34
N PHE A 187 -11.63 1.11 20.99
CA PHE A 187 -11.20 2.49 21.23
C PHE A 187 -11.70 3.00 22.57
N THR A 188 -10.80 3.58 23.37
CA THR A 188 -11.14 4.22 24.64
C THR A 188 -11.18 5.73 24.47
N PHE A 189 -12.38 6.30 24.54
CA PHE A 189 -12.65 7.72 24.47
C PHE A 189 -12.65 8.31 25.88
N LYS A 190 -11.78 9.29 26.11
CA LYS A 190 -11.61 9.91 27.42
C LYS A 190 -12.62 11.02 27.66
N GLY A 191 -13.21 11.03 28.85
CA GLY A 191 -14.03 12.13 29.33
C GLY A 191 -15.31 12.40 28.53
N VAL A 192 -15.95 11.40 27.93
CA VAL A 192 -17.25 11.53 27.26
C VAL A 192 -18.34 11.98 28.27
N LYS A 193 -19.30 12.81 27.84
CA LYS A 193 -20.58 13.02 28.57
C LYS A 193 -21.77 12.53 27.77
N SER A 194 -22.82 12.23 28.53
CA SER A 194 -24.18 12.62 28.19
C SER A 194 -24.58 13.84 29.03
N ALA A 195 -25.32 14.76 28.42
CA ALA A 195 -26.16 15.69 29.17
C ALA A 195 -27.49 15.03 29.52
N LEU A 196 -28.23 15.63 30.44
CA LEU A 196 -29.61 15.32 30.80
C LEU A 196 -30.34 16.64 31.04
N ASP A 197 -31.44 16.85 30.32
CA ASP A 197 -32.30 18.00 30.54
C ASP A 197 -33.30 17.72 31.67
N ILE A 198 -33.13 18.39 32.82
CA ILE A 198 -34.07 18.33 33.96
C ILE A 198 -35.04 19.54 33.93
N SER A 199 -35.13 20.27 32.81
CA SER A 199 -36.11 21.36 32.63
C SER A 199 -37.57 20.91 32.62
N LEU A 200 -37.82 19.59 32.62
CA LEU A 200 -39.08 19.03 32.13
C LEU A 200 -39.62 17.80 32.89
N GLY A 201 -38.80 17.06 33.62
CA GLY A 201 -39.17 15.74 34.15
C GLY A 201 -39.33 15.69 35.68
N LEU A 202 -40.53 15.37 36.16
CA LEU A 202 -40.71 14.78 37.49
C LEU A 202 -40.13 13.35 37.47
N TYR A 203 -38.90 13.16 37.95
CA TYR A 203 -38.28 11.83 37.96
C TYR A 203 -38.83 10.99 39.14
N LEU A 204 -39.52 9.90 38.81
CA LEU A 204 -40.05 8.92 39.75
C LEU A 204 -39.22 7.63 39.63
N ASN A 205 -38.29 7.42 40.57
CA ASN A 205 -37.51 6.19 40.62
C ASN A 205 -38.13 5.22 41.64
N HIS A 206 -38.87 4.23 41.13
CA HIS A 206 -39.45 3.19 41.97
C HIS A 206 -38.43 2.13 42.41
N ASN A 207 -37.23 2.11 41.82
CA ASN A 207 -36.35 0.93 41.85
C ASN A 207 -35.30 0.91 42.98
N THR A 208 -35.28 1.89 43.90
CA THR A 208 -34.63 1.77 45.23
C THR A 208 -35.29 2.67 46.28
N GLY A 209 -36.56 2.41 46.59
CA GLY A 209 -37.22 2.90 47.81
C GLY A 209 -37.64 4.39 47.81
N GLY A 210 -38.84 4.67 47.30
CA GLY A 210 -39.69 5.77 47.80
C GLY A 210 -39.23 7.21 47.58
N GLY A 211 -38.29 7.47 46.67
CA GLY A 211 -37.82 8.82 46.36
C GLY A 211 -38.56 9.48 45.18
N SER A 212 -39.44 10.44 45.44
CA SER A 212 -39.99 11.34 44.41
C SER A 212 -39.04 12.52 44.17
N TYR A 213 -38.45 12.64 42.97
CA TYR A 213 -37.47 13.68 42.64
C TYR A 213 -38.12 14.99 42.18
N SER A 214 -39.36 15.24 42.62
CA SER A 214 -40.18 16.41 42.29
C SER A 214 -39.63 17.76 42.79
N SER A 215 -38.53 17.73 43.53
CA SER A 215 -37.84 18.88 44.14
C SER A 215 -36.56 19.30 43.41
N MET A 216 -36.24 18.69 42.26
CA MET A 216 -35.03 19.03 41.51
C MET A 216 -35.15 20.38 40.79
N PRO A 217 -34.10 21.21 40.79
CA PRO A 217 -34.07 22.43 39.99
C PRO A 217 -34.11 22.09 38.49
N LYS A 218 -34.85 22.89 37.72
CA LYS A 218 -34.80 22.85 36.25
C LYS A 218 -33.42 23.32 35.76
N ALA A 219 -32.61 22.40 35.26
CA ALA A 219 -31.31 22.69 34.64
C ALA A 219 -30.84 21.52 33.76
N TYR A 220 -29.89 21.81 32.87
CA TYR A 220 -29.07 20.76 32.25
C TYR A 220 -28.02 20.28 33.25
N TYR A 221 -28.03 18.99 33.52
CA TYR A 221 -27.01 18.30 34.32
C TYR A 221 -26.22 17.37 33.40
N TYR A 222 -24.97 17.08 33.73
CA TYR A 222 -24.17 16.14 32.95
C TYR A 222 -23.26 15.27 33.82
N ALA A 223 -23.02 14.05 33.35
CA ALA A 223 -22.06 13.12 33.92
C ALA A 223 -20.94 12.84 32.91
N THR A 224 -19.70 12.77 33.39
CA THR A 224 -18.50 12.49 32.59
C THR A 224 -17.97 11.11 32.92
N THR A 225 -17.70 10.28 31.91
CA THR A 225 -17.01 9.01 32.08
C THR A 225 -16.11 8.70 30.88
N ASP A 226 -15.14 7.81 31.08
CA ASP A 226 -14.42 7.19 29.98
C ASP A 226 -15.29 6.05 29.41
N THR A 227 -15.30 5.88 28.10
CA THR A 227 -16.01 4.77 27.45
C THR A 227 -15.09 4.02 26.51
N THR A 228 -15.16 2.69 26.53
CA THR A 228 -14.48 1.83 25.56
C THR A 228 -15.54 1.21 24.66
N VAL A 229 -15.31 1.28 23.35
CA VAL A 229 -16.22 0.80 22.31
C VAL A 229 -15.48 -0.05 21.31
N ASP A 230 -16.06 -1.20 20.96
CA ASP A 230 -15.61 -1.98 19.81
C ASP A 230 -16.15 -1.39 18.51
N MET A 231 -15.24 -0.88 17.68
CA MET A 231 -15.51 -0.31 16.36
C MET A 231 -15.42 -1.34 15.22
N SER A 232 -15.36 -2.64 15.51
CA SER A 232 -15.20 -3.73 14.51
C SER A 232 -16.26 -3.73 13.40
N ASN A 233 -17.45 -3.19 13.64
CA ASN A 233 -18.49 -2.99 12.63
C ASN A 233 -18.20 -1.87 11.63
N TYR A 234 -17.39 -0.88 12.02
CA TYR A 234 -17.11 0.35 11.27
C TYR A 234 -15.70 0.34 10.68
N ILE A 235 -14.77 -0.41 11.26
CA ILE A 235 -13.34 -0.36 10.97
C ILE A 235 -12.78 -1.78 10.88
N ALA A 236 -11.94 -2.03 9.88
CA ALA A 236 -11.19 -3.26 9.71
C ALA A 236 -9.75 -2.94 9.23
N PRO A 237 -8.76 -3.81 9.51
CA PRO A 237 -7.49 -3.74 8.81
C PRO A 237 -7.73 -4.02 7.32
N ASN A 238 -7.08 -3.25 6.44
CA ASN A 238 -7.05 -3.56 5.01
C ASN A 238 -6.14 -4.77 4.80
N LYS A 239 -6.68 -5.83 4.21
CA LYS A 239 -5.96 -7.10 4.02
C LYS A 239 -5.48 -7.37 2.59
N THR A 240 -5.49 -6.37 1.72
CA THR A 240 -5.02 -6.52 0.34
C THR A 240 -3.54 -6.89 0.33
N SER A 241 -3.20 -8.02 -0.29
CA SER A 241 -1.81 -8.47 -0.45
C SER A 241 -1.54 -8.94 -1.88
N LEU A 242 -0.27 -8.93 -2.29
CA LEU A 242 0.18 -9.45 -3.58
C LEU A 242 1.63 -9.91 -3.47
N TYR A 243 1.85 -11.19 -3.75
CA TYR A 243 3.16 -11.84 -3.73
C TYR A 243 3.46 -12.53 -5.06
N LEU A 244 4.68 -12.31 -5.53
CA LEU A 244 5.30 -13.05 -6.62
C LEU A 244 6.19 -14.17 -6.04
N LYS A 245 6.60 -15.11 -6.88
CA LYS A 245 7.57 -16.17 -6.49
C LYS A 245 9.00 -15.64 -6.43
N GLN A 246 9.29 -14.61 -7.23
CA GLN A 246 10.60 -13.95 -7.38
C GLN A 246 10.38 -12.56 -8.00
N ASP A 247 11.35 -11.65 -7.85
CA ASP A 247 11.28 -10.28 -8.41
C ASP A 247 12.08 -10.12 -9.72
N ASN A 248 12.91 -11.12 -10.04
CA ASN A 248 13.79 -11.14 -11.22
C ASN A 248 13.79 -12.52 -11.87
N VAL A 249 13.70 -12.58 -13.19
CA VAL A 249 13.74 -13.80 -14.01
C VAL A 249 14.72 -13.58 -15.16
N ASN A 250 15.49 -14.60 -15.49
CA ASN A 250 16.27 -14.65 -16.74
C ASN A 250 15.68 -15.73 -17.65
N ILE A 251 15.42 -15.39 -18.91
CA ILE A 251 14.98 -16.31 -19.98
C ILE A 251 15.86 -16.09 -21.21
N LEU A 252 15.89 -17.04 -22.15
CA LEU A 252 16.59 -16.90 -23.41
C LEU A 252 15.68 -16.34 -24.51
N VAL A 253 16.28 -15.73 -25.53
CA VAL A 253 15.55 -15.35 -26.76
C VAL A 253 14.86 -16.56 -27.38
N GLY A 254 13.54 -16.44 -27.56
CA GLY A 254 12.67 -17.47 -28.12
C GLY A 254 12.03 -18.41 -27.10
N ASP A 255 12.31 -18.25 -25.80
CA ASP A 255 11.65 -19.04 -24.75
C ASP A 255 10.14 -18.72 -24.68
N VAL A 256 9.38 -19.71 -24.22
CA VAL A 256 7.94 -19.56 -23.95
C VAL A 256 7.76 -18.76 -22.67
N TRP A 257 6.99 -17.67 -22.74
CA TRP A 257 6.69 -16.80 -21.62
C TRP A 257 5.24 -16.96 -21.14
N ASP A 258 5.07 -17.06 -19.82
CA ASP A 258 3.78 -17.03 -19.13
C ASP A 258 3.96 -16.36 -17.76
N SER A 259 3.42 -15.16 -17.59
CA SER A 259 3.52 -14.39 -16.35
C SER A 259 2.71 -15.00 -15.20
N SER A 260 1.74 -15.88 -15.47
CA SER A 260 0.97 -16.57 -14.42
C SER A 260 1.84 -17.52 -13.59
N LEU A 261 2.90 -18.07 -14.19
CA LEU A 261 3.84 -18.98 -13.52
C LEU A 261 4.59 -18.32 -12.36
N TYR A 262 4.72 -16.99 -12.35
CA TYR A 262 5.44 -16.23 -11.31
C TYR A 262 4.53 -15.65 -10.22
N PHE A 263 3.21 -15.76 -10.37
CA PHE A 263 2.25 -15.43 -9.32
C PHE A 263 2.35 -16.45 -8.17
N LYS A 264 2.41 -15.97 -6.92
CA LYS A 264 2.44 -16.83 -5.73
C LYS A 264 1.09 -16.83 -5.02
N SER A 265 0.58 -15.65 -4.67
CA SER A 265 -0.69 -15.49 -3.93
C SER A 265 -1.10 -14.02 -3.85
N ALA A 266 -2.39 -13.76 -3.75
CA ALA A 266 -2.95 -12.45 -3.40
C ALA A 266 -4.17 -12.63 -2.48
N THR A 267 -4.54 -11.56 -1.79
CA THR A 267 -5.78 -11.48 -1.00
C THR A 267 -6.51 -10.17 -1.24
N ASP A 268 -7.83 -10.16 -1.17
CA ASP A 268 -8.61 -8.92 -1.17
C ASP A 268 -8.51 -8.16 0.17
N LYS A 269 -9.15 -6.99 0.25
CA LYS A 269 -9.20 -6.14 1.46
C LYS A 269 -9.80 -6.83 2.71
N ASP A 270 -10.56 -7.91 2.55
CA ASP A 270 -11.17 -8.69 3.63
C ASP A 270 -10.32 -9.92 4.04
N GLY A 271 -9.32 -10.25 3.21
CA GLY A 271 -8.39 -11.36 3.41
C GLY A 271 -8.75 -12.63 2.64
N ASN A 272 -9.74 -12.58 1.75
CA ASN A 272 -10.10 -13.72 0.90
C ASN A 272 -9.02 -13.91 -0.17
N SER A 273 -8.61 -15.16 -0.43
CA SER A 273 -7.58 -15.44 -1.42
C SER A 273 -8.08 -15.18 -2.85
N LEU A 274 -7.23 -14.53 -3.65
CA LEU A 274 -7.45 -14.26 -5.06
C LEU A 274 -6.55 -15.14 -5.92
N SER A 275 -7.09 -15.69 -7.00
CA SER A 275 -6.33 -16.31 -8.08
C SER A 275 -5.75 -15.27 -9.04
N TYR A 276 -4.77 -15.66 -9.85
CA TYR A 276 -4.14 -14.79 -10.87
C TYR A 276 -5.18 -14.12 -11.79
N ASN A 277 -6.21 -14.85 -12.22
CA ASN A 277 -7.28 -14.34 -13.10
C ASN A 277 -8.22 -13.33 -12.42
N GLN A 278 -8.12 -13.14 -11.09
CA GLN A 278 -8.89 -12.16 -10.32
C GLN A 278 -8.08 -10.89 -9.99
N LEU A 279 -6.81 -10.82 -10.42
CA LEU A 279 -6.02 -9.59 -10.31
C LEU A 279 -6.62 -8.51 -11.20
N THR A 280 -6.69 -7.29 -10.67
CA THR A 280 -7.42 -6.17 -11.29
C THR A 280 -6.73 -5.64 -12.55
N ASN A 281 -5.40 -5.75 -12.61
CA ASN A 281 -4.60 -5.30 -13.74
C ASN A 281 -3.30 -6.10 -13.83
N ILE A 282 -3.00 -6.61 -15.01
CA ILE A 282 -1.70 -7.22 -15.33
C ILE A 282 -1.23 -6.57 -16.64
N LYS A 283 -0.08 -5.90 -16.60
CA LYS A 283 0.54 -5.31 -17.79
C LYS A 283 1.78 -6.11 -18.13
N ASP A 284 1.64 -7.01 -19.08
CA ASP A 284 2.73 -7.80 -19.62
C ASP A 284 3.22 -7.17 -20.94
N GLN A 285 4.52 -6.86 -21.00
CA GLN A 285 5.17 -6.24 -22.16
C GLN A 285 6.43 -7.02 -22.58
N VAL A 286 6.59 -8.27 -22.11
CA VAL A 286 7.78 -9.08 -22.40
C VAL A 286 7.80 -9.51 -23.87
N ASP A 287 8.82 -9.07 -24.60
CA ASP A 287 9.08 -9.51 -25.97
C ASP A 287 10.24 -10.51 -25.98
N THR A 288 9.94 -11.81 -25.90
CA THR A 288 10.97 -12.85 -25.90
C THR A 288 11.73 -12.99 -27.22
N SER A 289 11.35 -12.25 -28.29
CA SER A 289 12.06 -12.27 -29.57
C SER A 289 13.29 -11.36 -29.61
N LYS A 290 13.52 -10.52 -28.59
CA LYS A 290 14.63 -9.57 -28.52
C LYS A 290 15.33 -9.61 -27.16
N PRO A 291 16.67 -9.55 -27.11
CA PRO A 291 17.38 -9.34 -25.84
C PRO A 291 17.01 -8.00 -25.19
N GLY A 292 16.90 -7.99 -23.86
CA GLY A 292 16.60 -6.78 -23.09
C GLY A 292 16.00 -7.08 -21.72
N THR A 293 15.84 -6.04 -20.90
CA THR A 293 15.09 -6.11 -19.64
C THR A 293 13.69 -5.57 -19.84
N TYR A 294 12.70 -6.39 -19.49
CA TYR A 294 11.27 -6.10 -19.58
C TYR A 294 10.66 -6.11 -18.18
N GLN A 295 9.48 -5.50 -18.04
CA GLN A 295 8.75 -5.45 -16.77
C GLN A 295 7.33 -5.96 -16.94
N VAL A 296 6.89 -6.82 -16.02
CA VAL A 296 5.48 -7.20 -15.87
C VAL A 296 4.96 -6.60 -14.57
N PHE A 297 3.92 -5.79 -14.69
CA PHE A 297 3.26 -5.14 -13.55
C PHE A 297 2.05 -5.98 -13.15
N TYR A 298 2.00 -6.38 -11.89
CA TYR A 298 0.89 -7.10 -11.28
C TYR A 298 0.22 -6.17 -10.29
N GLN A 299 -1.11 -6.06 -10.36
CA GLN A 299 -1.87 -5.18 -9.48
C GLN A 299 -3.09 -5.87 -8.87
N ASN A 300 -3.24 -5.67 -7.57
CA ASN A 300 -4.43 -6.05 -6.81
C ASN A 300 -5.11 -4.77 -6.28
N GLY A 301 -6.37 -4.54 -6.66
CA GLY A 301 -7.11 -3.29 -6.42
C GLY A 301 -6.92 -2.26 -7.54
N ILE A 302 -7.76 -1.22 -7.56
CA ILE A 302 -7.71 -0.15 -8.57
C ILE A 302 -6.64 0.88 -8.17
N SER A 303 -5.84 1.38 -9.12
CA SER A 303 -4.67 2.27 -8.83
C SER A 303 -5.01 3.58 -8.12
N SER A 304 -6.28 4.01 -8.18
CA SER A 304 -6.79 5.21 -7.52
C SER A 304 -7.39 4.95 -6.13
N GLU A 305 -7.43 3.70 -5.67
CA GLU A 305 -7.97 3.32 -4.37
C GLU A 305 -6.88 3.15 -3.32
N GLU A 306 -7.13 3.65 -2.10
CA GLU A 306 -6.24 3.48 -0.96
C GLU A 306 -6.12 2.00 -0.57
N GLY A 307 -4.91 1.47 -0.64
CA GLY A 307 -4.62 0.07 -0.36
C GLY A 307 -4.64 -0.87 -1.58
N SER A 308 -4.58 -0.33 -2.80
CA SER A 308 -4.10 -1.14 -3.93
C SER A 308 -2.62 -1.50 -3.75
N VAL A 309 -2.24 -2.70 -4.20
CA VAL A 309 -0.87 -3.23 -4.10
C VAL A 309 -0.35 -3.57 -5.49
N GLU A 310 0.81 -3.00 -5.83
CA GLU A 310 1.55 -3.29 -7.05
C GLU A 310 2.82 -4.09 -6.74
N ARG A 311 3.18 -4.99 -7.66
CA ARG A 311 4.46 -5.71 -7.69
C ARG A 311 4.99 -5.72 -9.13
N ILE A 312 6.30 -5.61 -9.28
CA ILE A 312 6.98 -5.59 -10.58
C ILE A 312 7.87 -6.82 -10.68
N LEU A 313 7.71 -7.59 -11.75
CA LEU A 313 8.62 -8.66 -12.13
C LEU A 313 9.55 -8.14 -13.23
N ASN A 314 10.86 -8.16 -12.98
CA ASN A 314 11.85 -7.82 -14.00
C ASN A 314 12.24 -9.10 -14.75
N VAL A 315 12.18 -9.05 -16.09
CA VAL A 315 12.40 -10.20 -16.97
C VAL A 315 13.53 -9.87 -17.93
N ASN A 316 14.69 -10.49 -17.73
CA ASN A 316 15.84 -10.33 -18.60
C ASN A 316 15.80 -11.40 -19.69
N VAL A 317 15.51 -10.98 -20.91
CA VAL A 317 15.69 -11.81 -22.11
C VAL A 317 17.16 -11.73 -22.50
N LEU A 318 17.87 -12.85 -22.34
CA LEU A 318 19.29 -12.98 -22.66
C LEU A 318 19.45 -13.52 -24.09
N PRO A 319 20.45 -13.04 -24.85
CA PRO A 319 20.78 -13.64 -26.13
C PRO A 319 21.30 -15.08 -25.91
N LYS A 320 20.97 -16.00 -26.83
CA LYS A 320 21.54 -17.36 -26.79
C LYS A 320 23.05 -17.36 -27.01
N LEU A 321 23.54 -16.44 -27.84
CA LEU A 321 24.94 -16.30 -28.23
C LEU A 321 25.33 -14.82 -28.18
N THR A 322 26.51 -14.54 -27.63
CA THR A 322 27.13 -13.20 -27.62
C THR A 322 28.55 -13.29 -28.16
N LEU A 323 28.96 -12.34 -29.00
CA LEU A 323 30.33 -12.17 -29.46
C LEU A 323 30.93 -10.92 -28.80
N ILE A 324 32.22 -10.96 -28.44
CA ILE A 324 32.99 -9.80 -28.01
C ILE A 324 34.32 -9.83 -28.76
N VAL A 325 34.57 -8.82 -29.57
CA VAL A 325 35.80 -8.66 -30.39
C VAL A 325 36.48 -7.32 -30.09
N PRO A 326 37.81 -7.22 -30.22
CA PRO A 326 38.52 -5.96 -30.07
C PRO A 326 38.22 -5.01 -31.24
N THR A 327 38.10 -3.71 -30.95
CA THR A 327 37.82 -2.68 -31.96
C THR A 327 39.01 -2.38 -32.88
N SER A 328 40.23 -2.72 -32.46
CA SER A 328 41.41 -2.75 -33.32
C SER A 328 42.44 -3.75 -32.79
N ASN A 329 43.24 -4.33 -33.68
CA ASN A 329 44.35 -5.20 -33.33
C ASN A 329 45.61 -4.79 -34.11
N ASP A 330 46.66 -4.37 -33.40
CA ASP A 330 47.96 -4.11 -34.00
C ASP A 330 48.82 -5.38 -33.98
N PHE A 331 49.27 -5.79 -35.17
CA PHE A 331 50.18 -6.92 -35.37
C PHE A 331 51.66 -6.49 -35.31
N GLY A 332 51.94 -5.18 -35.21
CA GLY A 332 53.29 -4.63 -35.12
C GLY A 332 53.94 -4.43 -36.49
N SER A 333 55.23 -4.76 -36.61
CA SER A 333 56.01 -4.44 -37.82
C SER A 333 57.06 -5.50 -38.14
N TYR A 334 57.13 -5.87 -39.41
CA TYR A 334 58.13 -6.79 -39.95
C TYR A 334 59.27 -6.01 -40.64
N LYS A 335 60.52 -6.41 -40.39
CA LYS A 335 61.68 -5.91 -41.15
C LYS A 335 61.89 -6.78 -42.38
N LEU A 336 61.64 -6.22 -43.56
CA LEU A 336 61.81 -6.88 -44.86
C LEU A 336 63.17 -7.59 -44.97
N GLY A 337 63.15 -8.89 -45.31
CA GLY A 337 64.34 -9.74 -45.41
C GLY A 337 64.85 -10.33 -44.10
N SER A 338 64.16 -10.14 -42.97
CA SER A 338 64.48 -10.84 -41.71
C SER A 338 63.82 -12.23 -41.63
N ALA A 339 64.40 -13.11 -40.81
CA ALA A 339 63.98 -14.51 -40.65
C ALA A 339 62.68 -14.72 -39.86
N THR A 340 62.04 -13.65 -39.36
CA THR A 340 60.79 -13.71 -38.59
C THR A 340 59.67 -12.94 -39.30
N PRO A 341 59.13 -13.47 -40.41
CA PRO A 341 58.10 -12.81 -41.23
C PRO A 341 56.69 -12.84 -40.65
N ILE A 342 56.48 -13.66 -39.62
CA ILE A 342 55.17 -13.87 -39.00
C ILE A 342 54.96 -12.84 -37.89
N LEU A 343 53.83 -12.14 -37.99
CA LEU A 343 53.31 -11.23 -36.97
C LEU A 343 52.04 -11.88 -36.36
N PRO A 344 52.12 -12.43 -35.13
CA PRO A 344 50.99 -13.09 -34.50
C PRO A 344 49.92 -12.11 -34.01
N TRP A 345 48.74 -12.63 -33.68
CA TRP A 345 47.72 -11.88 -32.96
C TRP A 345 48.25 -11.30 -31.64
N ASN A 346 47.75 -10.13 -31.24
CA ASN A 346 48.13 -9.52 -29.98
C ASN A 346 47.23 -10.09 -28.85
N HIS A 347 47.80 -10.95 -28.01
CA HIS A 347 47.04 -11.65 -26.95
C HIS A 347 46.37 -10.73 -25.91
N ASN A 348 46.73 -9.44 -25.84
CA ASN A 348 46.00 -8.45 -25.03
C ASN A 348 44.58 -8.17 -25.58
N ASN A 349 44.34 -8.47 -26.85
CA ASN A 349 43.08 -8.22 -27.56
C ASN A 349 42.27 -9.51 -27.67
N SER A 350 41.66 -9.94 -26.57
CA SER A 350 40.95 -11.23 -26.53
C SER A 350 39.61 -11.21 -27.30
N ILE A 351 39.30 -12.32 -27.96
CA ILE A 351 38.00 -12.58 -28.62
C ILE A 351 37.21 -13.57 -27.76
N TRP A 352 35.97 -13.23 -27.40
CA TRP A 352 35.12 -14.08 -26.56
C TRP A 352 33.82 -14.45 -27.27
N VAL A 353 33.41 -15.70 -27.13
CA VAL A 353 32.04 -16.15 -27.41
C VAL A 353 31.41 -16.62 -26.11
N GLU A 354 30.19 -16.18 -25.83
CA GLU A 354 29.39 -16.64 -24.71
C GLU A 354 28.15 -17.36 -25.24
N ASN A 355 27.99 -18.64 -24.86
CA ASN A 355 26.89 -19.48 -25.28
C ASN A 355 25.99 -19.82 -24.09
N ASN A 356 24.80 -19.24 -24.06
CA ASN A 356 23.78 -19.46 -23.03
C ASN A 356 22.83 -20.62 -23.39
N SER A 357 23.08 -21.31 -24.51
CA SER A 357 22.23 -22.39 -25.03
C SER A 357 22.99 -23.70 -25.20
N ASN A 358 22.26 -24.82 -25.28
CA ASN A 358 22.83 -26.12 -25.65
C ASN A 358 23.04 -26.26 -27.18
N ASP A 359 22.76 -25.21 -27.95
CA ASP A 359 22.94 -25.20 -29.40
C ASP A 359 24.43 -25.00 -29.75
N GLY A 360 24.89 -25.63 -30.82
CA GLY A 360 26.26 -25.45 -31.34
C GLY A 360 26.42 -24.12 -32.09
N TRP A 361 27.63 -23.57 -32.07
CA TRP A 361 27.96 -22.31 -32.73
C TRP A 361 29.21 -22.39 -33.62
N ASN A 362 29.24 -21.57 -34.67
CA ASN A 362 30.38 -21.35 -35.56
C ASN A 362 30.71 -19.84 -35.60
N LEU A 363 31.96 -19.49 -35.31
CA LEU A 363 32.51 -18.15 -35.49
C LEU A 363 33.32 -18.10 -36.78
N THR A 364 32.98 -17.19 -37.67
CA THR A 364 33.69 -16.93 -38.93
C THR A 364 34.18 -15.48 -38.98
N ALA A 365 35.21 -15.21 -39.76
CA ALA A 365 35.69 -13.86 -40.05
C ALA A 365 35.92 -13.66 -41.55
N SER A 366 35.68 -12.44 -42.02
CA SER A 366 35.83 -12.02 -43.40
C SER A 366 36.56 -10.68 -43.48
N LEU A 367 37.10 -10.35 -44.65
CA LEU A 367 37.92 -9.15 -44.84
C LEU A 367 37.16 -8.09 -45.63
N SER A 368 37.20 -6.84 -45.13
CA SER A 368 36.71 -5.65 -45.83
C SER A 368 37.67 -4.48 -45.62
N GLY A 369 37.57 -3.42 -46.44
CA GLY A 369 38.41 -2.21 -46.30
C GLY A 369 39.94 -2.45 -46.36
N VAL A 370 40.35 -3.48 -47.11
CA VAL A 370 41.71 -4.04 -47.16
C VAL A 370 42.66 -3.16 -47.99
N THR A 371 43.90 -2.95 -47.54
CA THR A 371 44.99 -2.41 -48.39
C THR A 371 45.34 -3.41 -49.49
N ASP A 372 45.36 -2.98 -50.75
CA ASP A 372 45.59 -3.84 -51.93
C ASP A 372 46.70 -4.89 -51.73
N GLY A 373 46.34 -6.16 -51.92
CA GLY A 373 47.23 -7.30 -51.82
C GLY A 373 47.43 -7.85 -50.40
N LEU A 374 47.00 -7.16 -49.34
CA LEU A 374 47.12 -7.62 -47.94
C LEU A 374 46.35 -8.93 -47.70
N GLU A 375 45.27 -9.17 -48.43
CA GLU A 375 44.47 -10.41 -48.38
C GLU A 375 45.26 -11.67 -48.80
N ASN A 376 46.50 -11.52 -49.28
CA ASN A 376 47.44 -12.60 -49.59
C ASN A 376 48.48 -12.85 -48.47
N TYR A 377 48.37 -12.14 -47.34
CA TYR A 377 49.27 -12.25 -46.18
C TYR A 377 48.51 -12.50 -44.85
N ILE A 378 47.20 -12.26 -44.79
CA ILE A 378 46.38 -12.57 -43.60
C ILE A 378 46.01 -14.06 -43.60
N MET A 379 46.47 -14.76 -42.57
CA MET A 379 46.36 -16.20 -42.41
C MET A 379 45.43 -16.56 -41.26
N ASN A 380 44.74 -17.69 -41.41
CA ASN A 380 44.08 -18.43 -40.34
C ASN A 380 44.61 -19.87 -40.33
N SER A 381 45.42 -20.19 -39.31
CA SER A 381 45.90 -21.56 -39.03
C SER A 381 46.53 -22.25 -40.25
N GLY A 382 47.50 -21.60 -40.89
CA GLY A 382 48.25 -22.16 -42.04
C GLY A 382 47.62 -21.96 -43.42
N ARG A 383 46.41 -21.38 -43.52
CA ARG A 383 45.74 -21.06 -44.79
C ARG A 383 45.37 -19.58 -44.85
N LEU A 384 45.24 -19.01 -46.05
CA LEU A 384 44.77 -17.62 -46.21
C LEU A 384 43.36 -17.48 -45.64
N LEU A 385 43.07 -16.36 -44.95
CA LEU A 385 41.77 -16.14 -44.31
C LEU A 385 40.60 -16.16 -45.32
N LYS A 386 40.83 -15.67 -46.55
CA LYS A 386 39.86 -15.75 -47.65
C LYS A 386 39.51 -17.18 -48.09
N ASP A 387 40.39 -18.15 -47.83
CA ASP A 387 40.22 -19.57 -48.17
C ASP A 387 39.84 -20.43 -46.94
N ASN A 388 39.92 -19.86 -45.73
CA ASN A 388 39.64 -20.50 -44.45
C ASN A 388 39.03 -19.49 -43.46
N ASN A 389 37.75 -19.16 -43.66
CA ASN A 389 37.03 -18.16 -42.88
C ASN A 389 36.52 -18.66 -41.52
N LEU A 390 36.52 -19.97 -41.25
CA LEU A 390 36.10 -20.55 -39.97
C LEU A 390 37.19 -20.34 -38.92
N ILE A 391 36.90 -19.53 -37.91
CA ILE A 391 37.85 -19.20 -36.84
C ILE A 391 37.74 -20.19 -35.69
N ALA A 392 36.51 -20.50 -35.26
CA ALA A 392 36.25 -21.45 -34.19
C ALA A 392 34.84 -22.03 -34.30
N HIS A 393 34.62 -23.17 -33.66
CA HIS A 393 33.30 -23.74 -33.45
C HIS A 393 33.26 -24.48 -32.12
N SER A 394 32.09 -24.57 -31.48
CA SER A 394 31.91 -25.38 -30.27
C SER A 394 30.44 -25.73 -30.04
N VAL A 395 30.21 -26.70 -29.16
CA VAL A 395 28.89 -27.03 -28.58
C VAL A 395 28.83 -26.75 -27.08
N SER A 396 29.93 -26.25 -26.49
CA SER A 396 30.00 -25.96 -25.06
C SER A 396 29.20 -24.70 -24.71
N THR A 397 28.52 -24.76 -23.56
CA THR A 397 27.90 -23.63 -22.87
C THR A 397 28.93 -22.78 -22.13
N GLY A 398 28.59 -21.54 -21.85
CA GLY A 398 29.41 -20.59 -21.08
C GLY A 398 30.31 -19.72 -21.96
N LYS A 399 31.22 -19.01 -21.31
CA LYS A 399 32.09 -17.99 -21.91
C LYS A 399 33.47 -18.56 -22.25
N ILE A 400 33.84 -18.48 -23.52
CA ILE A 400 35.03 -19.12 -24.12
C ILE A 400 35.90 -18.04 -24.75
N ASN A 401 37.19 -17.98 -24.38
CA ASN A 401 38.19 -17.13 -25.04
C ASN A 401 38.69 -17.88 -26.28
N ILE A 402 38.36 -17.37 -27.46
CA ILE A 402 38.72 -17.97 -28.76
C ILE A 402 40.21 -17.79 -29.06
N SER A 403 40.79 -16.69 -28.58
CA SER A 403 42.20 -16.31 -28.84
C SER A 403 43.21 -16.82 -27.80
N ASP A 404 42.75 -17.57 -26.80
CA ASP A 404 43.59 -18.07 -25.70
C ASP A 404 44.57 -19.16 -26.16
N ASP A 405 44.11 -20.01 -27.09
CA ASP A 405 44.87 -21.15 -27.60
C ASP A 405 45.62 -20.85 -28.90
N TRP A 406 45.63 -19.58 -29.32
CA TRP A 406 46.35 -19.09 -30.50
C TRP A 406 47.86 -19.06 -30.24
N SER A 407 48.63 -19.15 -31.30
CA SER A 407 50.10 -19.15 -31.22
C SER A 407 50.68 -18.51 -32.49
N VAL A 408 52.00 -18.51 -32.63
CA VAL A 408 52.71 -17.87 -33.75
C VAL A 408 52.10 -18.21 -35.12
N ASN A 409 51.64 -19.45 -35.33
CA ASN A 409 51.05 -19.92 -36.58
C ASN A 409 49.66 -20.56 -36.44
N LYS A 410 48.96 -20.32 -35.32
CA LYS A 410 47.64 -20.89 -35.01
C LYS A 410 46.66 -19.77 -34.64
N GLY A 411 45.47 -19.80 -35.22
CA GLY A 411 44.55 -18.66 -35.20
C GLY A 411 44.90 -17.63 -36.27
N LEU A 412 44.57 -16.35 -36.03
CA LEU A 412 44.86 -15.27 -36.98
C LEU A 412 46.28 -14.71 -36.82
N TYR A 413 46.99 -14.56 -37.95
CA TYR A 413 48.30 -13.91 -38.01
C TYR A 413 48.55 -13.31 -39.39
N ILE A 414 49.55 -12.43 -39.50
CA ILE A 414 50.05 -11.94 -40.80
C ILE A 414 51.38 -12.62 -41.10
N ASP A 415 51.54 -13.17 -42.31
CA ASP A 415 52.78 -13.80 -42.76
C ASP A 415 53.37 -13.05 -43.96
N TYR A 416 54.36 -12.20 -43.71
CA TYR A 416 55.04 -11.42 -44.75
C TYR A 416 56.18 -12.18 -45.47
N SER A 417 56.24 -13.51 -45.40
CA SER A 417 57.31 -14.33 -46.03
C SER A 417 57.51 -14.04 -47.52
N ASN A 418 56.42 -13.68 -48.21
CA ASN A 418 56.41 -13.42 -49.66
C ASN A 418 56.44 -11.91 -50.01
N ALA A 419 56.58 -11.02 -49.02
CA ALA A 419 56.61 -9.58 -49.27
C ALA A 419 57.91 -9.18 -49.96
N LYS A 420 57.82 -8.34 -51.01
CA LYS A 420 58.96 -7.89 -51.83
C LYS A 420 59.25 -6.40 -51.73
N GLU A 421 58.30 -5.62 -51.19
CA GLU A 421 58.32 -4.16 -51.16
C GLU A 421 57.88 -3.66 -49.78
N LEU A 422 58.25 -2.43 -49.45
CA LEU A 422 57.80 -1.77 -48.22
C LEU A 422 56.31 -1.40 -48.35
N ARG A 423 55.51 -1.79 -47.36
CA ARG A 423 54.07 -1.62 -47.35
C ARG A 423 53.56 -1.16 -45.99
N LYS A 424 52.42 -0.44 -45.99
CA LYS A 424 51.68 -0.03 -44.79
C LYS A 424 50.24 -0.47 -44.95
N ASP A 425 49.86 -1.43 -44.12
CA ASP A 425 48.67 -2.24 -44.34
C ASP A 425 47.60 -1.99 -43.29
N LYS A 426 46.34 -2.14 -43.70
CA LYS A 426 45.16 -2.14 -42.84
C LYS A 426 44.08 -3.04 -43.46
N ALA A 427 43.24 -3.61 -42.61
CA ALA A 427 42.01 -4.28 -43.01
C ALA A 427 40.98 -4.14 -41.88
N VAL A 428 39.71 -4.32 -42.22
CA VAL A 428 38.62 -4.54 -41.27
C VAL A 428 38.29 -6.02 -41.27
N LEU A 429 38.25 -6.63 -40.08
CA LEU A 429 37.75 -7.99 -39.87
C LEU A 429 36.26 -7.90 -39.53
N SER A 430 35.41 -8.40 -40.42
CA SER A 430 33.97 -8.51 -40.20
C SER A 430 33.64 -9.91 -39.72
N TRP A 431 33.09 -10.03 -38.51
CA TRP A 431 32.87 -11.29 -37.82
C TRP A 431 31.43 -11.77 -38.00
N SER A 432 31.20 -13.08 -37.95
CA SER A 432 29.84 -13.63 -37.98
C SER A 432 29.72 -14.88 -37.13
N LEU A 433 28.75 -14.86 -36.21
CA LEU A 433 28.43 -15.95 -35.29
C LEU A 433 27.11 -16.61 -35.71
N THR A 434 27.14 -17.92 -35.93
CA THR A 434 26.01 -18.73 -36.42
C THR A 434 25.67 -19.81 -35.40
N PRO A 435 24.38 -20.12 -35.10
CA PRO A 435 23.17 -19.51 -35.66
C PRO A 435 22.99 -18.05 -35.24
N SER A 436 22.56 -17.21 -36.18
CA SER A 436 22.30 -15.80 -35.90
C SER A 436 21.05 -15.67 -35.03
N THR A 437 21.24 -15.40 -33.75
CA THR A 437 20.21 -14.73 -32.94
C THR A 437 20.03 -13.33 -33.50
N LYS A 438 18.82 -13.00 -33.99
CA LYS A 438 18.48 -11.65 -34.49
C LYS A 438 19.00 -10.57 -33.54
N GLY A 439 20.04 -9.86 -33.97
CA GLY A 439 20.75 -8.90 -33.13
C GLY A 439 22.26 -8.86 -33.37
N ILE A 440 22.88 -9.97 -33.79
CA ILE A 440 24.34 -10.02 -34.05
C ILE A 440 24.61 -10.11 -35.55
N SER A 441 24.62 -8.92 -36.18
CA SER A 441 25.51 -8.59 -37.29
C SER A 441 26.29 -7.36 -36.84
N GLU A 442 27.45 -7.59 -36.21
CA GLU A 442 28.41 -6.57 -35.80
C GLU A 442 29.53 -6.43 -36.85
#